data_AF-A0A7S1ALA1-F1
#
_entry.id   AF-A0A7S1ALA1-F1
#
_cell.length_a   1.000
_cell.length_b   1.000
_cell.length_c   1.000
_cell.angle_alpha   90.00
_cell.angle_beta   90.00
_cell.angle_gamma   90.00
#
_symmetry.space_group_name_H-M   'P 1'
#
loop_
_entity.id
_entity.type
_entity.pdbx_description
1 polymer ?
#
loop_
_entity_poly.entity_id
_entity_poly.type
_entity_poly.pdbx_seq_one_letter_code
_entity_poly.pdbx_strand_id
1 'polypeptide(L)'
;VQRLALHVKMAFPSMDSPGFGEAAPPELLRYRFLVFLLGLGYIAVFVAMIVAHNIPDALTHIFVPILSFMMVCRANQCLALCVMPFGLLTVLGLLFDAAALIDKFHLLSSSAYFSVNCPQFVNVFVLNGTPVIYHSALYKLMTNTTAEQLVNDCSVSSLVGNIALVVRIVLGVLSMVVALRMWAVVLRSAPEEGGQFGGFGGLLGGMGAGGENGGGGDGTGAAAPQRATQGFQPFR
;
A
#
# COMPACT_ATOMS: atom_id res chain seq x y z
N VAL A 1 -29.22 -3.58 -16.98
CA VAL A 1 -28.08 -3.02 -16.23
C VAL A 1 -28.32 -2.94 -14.71
N GLN A 2 -29.55 -2.80 -14.21
CA GLN A 2 -29.85 -2.76 -12.77
C GLN A 2 -29.76 -4.10 -11.99
N ARG A 3 -29.63 -5.26 -12.65
CA ARG A 3 -29.58 -6.57 -11.97
C ARG A 3 -28.18 -7.09 -11.61
N LEU A 4 -27.11 -6.41 -12.04
CA LEU A 4 -25.74 -6.77 -11.66
C LEU A 4 -25.23 -6.10 -10.38
N ALA A 5 -25.98 -5.13 -9.82
CA ALA A 5 -25.61 -4.44 -8.58
C ALA A 5 -25.90 -5.24 -7.30
N LEU A 6 -26.52 -6.44 -7.40
CA LEU A 6 -27.09 -7.14 -6.24
C LEU A 6 -26.21 -8.27 -5.68
N HIS A 7 -25.13 -8.66 -6.37
CA HIS A 7 -24.28 -9.78 -5.92
C HIS A 7 -22.87 -9.38 -5.50
N VAL A 8 -22.51 -8.09 -5.58
CA VAL A 8 -21.31 -7.55 -4.93
C VAL A 8 -21.74 -6.79 -3.69
N LYS A 9 -22.54 -7.43 -2.83
CA LYS A 9 -22.54 -7.10 -1.41
C LYS A 9 -21.23 -7.68 -0.87
N MET A 10 -20.11 -7.00 -1.18
CA MET A 10 -18.88 -7.19 -0.42
C MET A 10 -19.32 -7.17 1.03
N ALA A 11 -18.95 -8.20 1.78
CA ALA A 11 -19.28 -8.39 3.18
C ALA A 11 -18.56 -7.32 4.04
N PHE A 12 -18.85 -6.05 3.76
CA PHE A 12 -18.67 -5.00 4.72
C PHE A 12 -19.74 -5.26 5.78
N PRO A 13 -19.36 -5.57 7.03
CA PRO A 13 -20.32 -5.67 8.11
C PRO A 13 -21.17 -4.40 8.11
N SER A 14 -22.50 -4.55 8.23
CA SER A 14 -23.39 -3.39 8.26
C SER A 14 -22.92 -2.44 9.35
N MET A 15 -22.76 -1.16 9.01
CA MET A 15 -22.35 -0.10 9.94
C MET A 15 -23.28 0.05 11.16
N ASP A 16 -24.46 -0.58 11.13
CA ASP A 16 -25.44 -0.60 12.21
C ASP A 16 -25.20 -1.69 13.27
N SER A 17 -24.07 -2.41 13.20
CA SER A 17 -23.73 -3.38 14.26
C SER A 17 -23.39 -2.61 15.56
N PRO A 18 -24.04 -2.92 16.71
CA PRO A 18 -23.96 -2.20 17.99
C PRO A 18 -22.60 -2.38 18.70
N GLY A 19 -21.55 -1.89 18.05
CA GLY A 19 -20.15 -1.92 18.47
C GLY A 19 -19.22 -1.19 17.49
N PHE A 20 -19.72 -0.82 16.29
CA PHE A 20 -18.98 -0.01 15.30
C PHE A 20 -19.36 1.49 15.31
N GLY A 21 -20.27 1.89 16.20
CA GLY A 21 -20.69 3.29 16.39
C GLY A 21 -19.88 4.05 17.45
N GLU A 22 -18.97 3.38 18.16
CA GLU A 22 -18.09 4.03 19.13
C GLU A 22 -17.18 5.01 18.37
N ALA A 23 -17.18 6.28 18.78
CA ALA A 23 -16.35 7.30 18.16
C ALA A 23 -14.88 6.86 18.13
N ALA A 24 -14.20 7.06 17.00
CA ALA A 24 -12.80 6.65 16.85
C ALA A 24 -11.94 7.21 18.00
N PRO A 25 -11.03 6.40 18.57
CA PRO A 25 -10.23 6.82 19.72
C PRO A 25 -9.43 8.10 19.36
N PRO A 26 -9.31 9.06 20.29
CA PRO A 26 -8.68 10.36 20.02
C PRO A 26 -7.20 10.24 19.61
N GLU A 27 -6.54 9.14 19.95
CA GLU A 27 -5.17 8.86 19.51
C GLU A 27 -5.07 8.62 17.99
N LEU A 28 -6.11 8.06 17.37
CA LEU A 28 -6.17 7.76 15.94
C LEU A 28 -6.30 9.05 15.10
N LEU A 29 -6.97 10.07 15.64
CA LEU A 29 -7.11 11.38 15.01
C LEU A 29 -5.77 12.11 14.82
N ARG A 30 -4.74 11.81 15.63
CA ARG A 30 -3.39 12.39 15.48
C ARG A 30 -2.74 12.03 14.15
N TYR A 31 -3.07 10.86 13.59
CA TYR A 31 -2.53 10.39 12.31
C TYR A 31 -3.23 10.99 11.09
N ARG A 32 -4.33 11.73 11.26
CA ARG A 32 -5.11 12.30 10.15
C ARG A 32 -4.26 13.18 9.23
N PHE A 33 -3.42 14.04 9.81
CA PHE A 33 -2.55 14.92 9.03
C PHE A 33 -1.47 14.13 8.28
N LEU A 34 -0.90 13.10 8.90
CA LEU A 34 0.08 12.23 8.25
C LEU A 34 -0.54 11.45 7.08
N VAL A 35 -1.73 10.87 7.25
CA VAL A 35 -2.46 10.17 6.18
C VAL A 35 -2.80 11.13 5.03
N PHE A 36 -3.14 12.39 5.35
CA PHE A 36 -3.35 13.42 4.33
C PHE A 36 -2.09 13.74 3.53
N LEU A 37 -0.94 13.92 4.19
CA LEU A 37 0.33 14.16 3.51
C LEU A 37 0.75 12.96 2.64
N LEU A 38 0.55 11.73 3.12
CA LEU A 38 0.79 10.52 2.34
C LEU A 38 -0.10 10.49 1.09
N GLY A 39 -1.40 10.77 1.25
CA GLY A 39 -2.35 10.85 0.13
C GLY A 39 -1.92 11.87 -0.94
N LEU A 40 -1.48 13.05 -0.53
CA LEU A 40 -0.92 14.06 -1.45
C LEU A 40 0.37 13.59 -2.12
N GLY A 41 1.27 12.95 -1.37
CA GLY A 41 2.50 12.36 -1.91
C GLY A 41 2.20 11.34 -3.02
N TYR A 42 1.23 10.45 -2.80
CA TYR A 42 0.79 9.48 -3.81
C TYR A 42 0.18 10.16 -5.04
N ILE A 43 -0.59 11.24 -4.89
CA ILE A 43 -1.09 12.01 -6.04
C ILE A 43 0.07 12.61 -6.85
N ALA A 44 1.06 13.20 -6.17
CA ALA A 44 2.22 13.79 -6.85
C ALA A 44 3.00 12.73 -7.64
N VAL A 45 3.25 11.55 -7.04
CA VAL A 45 3.88 10.42 -7.72
C VAL A 45 3.03 9.90 -8.88
N PHE A 46 1.71 9.83 -8.72
CA PHE A 46 0.79 9.42 -9.78
C PHE A 46 0.88 10.35 -11.00
N VAL A 47 0.89 11.66 -10.79
CA VAL A 47 1.08 12.65 -11.85
C VAL A 47 2.44 12.48 -12.52
N ALA A 48 3.52 12.28 -11.75
CA ALA A 48 4.85 12.03 -12.29
C ALA A 48 4.90 10.75 -13.16
N MET A 49 4.22 9.69 -12.76
CA MET A 49 4.14 8.43 -13.53
C MET A 49 3.36 8.59 -14.84
N ILE A 50 2.31 9.41 -14.87
CA ILE A 50 1.59 9.74 -16.11
C ILE A 50 2.51 10.50 -17.08
N VAL A 51 3.28 11.48 -16.57
CA VAL A 51 4.27 12.22 -17.37
C VAL A 51 5.37 11.29 -17.91
N ALA A 52 5.72 10.25 -17.14
CA ALA A 52 6.64 9.19 -17.57
C ALA A 52 6.03 8.18 -18.56
N HIS A 53 4.76 8.34 -18.95
CA HIS A 53 3.99 7.41 -19.79
C HIS A 53 3.85 5.98 -19.23
N ASN A 54 4.04 5.78 -17.93
CA ASN A 54 3.91 4.49 -17.25
C ASN A 54 2.50 4.30 -16.65
N ILE A 55 1.48 4.33 -17.51
CA ILE A 55 0.05 4.23 -17.14
C ILE A 55 -0.32 2.90 -16.42
N PRO A 56 0.12 1.70 -16.87
CA PRO A 56 -0.32 0.46 -16.24
C PRO A 56 0.14 0.36 -14.78
N ASP A 57 1.38 0.77 -14.51
CA ASP A 57 1.92 0.84 -13.15
C ASP A 57 1.25 1.93 -12.31
N ALA A 58 0.69 2.98 -12.91
CA ALA A 58 0.04 4.05 -12.16
C ALA A 58 -1.36 3.63 -11.64
N LEU A 59 -2.08 2.80 -12.39
CA LEU A 59 -3.45 2.39 -12.07
C LEU A 59 -3.53 1.57 -10.77
N THR A 60 -2.55 0.72 -10.52
CA THR A 60 -2.49 -0.13 -9.31
C THR A 60 -2.38 0.67 -8.02
N HIS A 61 -1.97 1.95 -8.08
CA HIS A 61 -1.75 2.80 -6.89
C HIS A 61 -2.76 3.92 -6.74
N ILE A 62 -3.78 4.01 -7.59
CA ILE A 62 -4.85 4.99 -7.41
C ILE A 62 -5.69 4.69 -6.16
N PHE A 63 -5.74 3.43 -5.72
CA PHE A 63 -6.54 3.01 -4.56
C PHE A 63 -6.00 3.53 -3.23
N VAL A 64 -4.68 3.64 -3.07
CA VAL A 64 -4.03 4.12 -1.84
C VAL A 64 -4.38 5.58 -1.51
N PRO A 65 -4.25 6.56 -2.43
CA PRO A 65 -4.67 7.92 -2.17
C PRO A 65 -6.19 8.00 -1.98
N ILE A 66 -7.01 7.28 -2.76
CA ILE A 66 -8.47 7.27 -2.57
C ILE A 66 -8.84 6.88 -1.14
N LEU A 67 -8.29 5.76 -0.64
CA LEU A 67 -8.53 5.34 0.74
C LEU A 67 -7.99 6.34 1.76
N SER A 68 -6.81 6.92 1.51
CA SER A 68 -6.23 7.95 2.37
C SER A 68 -7.18 9.15 2.48
N PHE A 69 -7.71 9.65 1.36
CA PHE A 69 -8.69 10.74 1.34
C PHE A 69 -10.02 10.34 1.99
N MET A 70 -10.51 9.12 1.76
CA MET A 70 -11.71 8.62 2.43
C MET A 70 -11.54 8.63 3.96
N MET A 71 -10.38 8.21 4.47
CA MET A 71 -10.07 8.28 5.90
C MET A 71 -10.00 9.72 6.43
N VAL A 72 -9.42 10.64 5.66
CA VAL A 72 -9.29 12.05 6.06
C VAL A 72 -10.65 12.76 6.07
N CYS A 73 -11.51 12.47 5.08
CA CYS A 73 -12.84 13.05 4.95
C CYS A 73 -13.84 12.46 5.96
N ARG A 74 -13.74 11.16 6.26
CA ARG A 74 -14.63 10.44 7.19
C ARG A 74 -13.89 9.90 8.40
N ALA A 75 -13.07 10.75 9.03
CA ALA A 75 -12.23 10.36 10.16
C ALA A 75 -13.00 9.79 11.35
N ASN A 76 -14.26 10.19 11.55
CA ASN A 76 -15.03 9.77 12.72
C ASN A 76 -15.69 8.39 12.55
N GLN A 77 -15.95 7.95 11.32
CA GLN A 77 -16.76 6.76 11.03
C GLN A 77 -15.96 5.65 10.35
N CYS A 78 -15.02 6.03 9.48
CA CYS A 78 -14.33 5.09 8.61
C CYS A 78 -12.92 4.80 9.09
N LEU A 79 -12.35 5.58 10.01
CA LEU A 79 -10.92 5.53 10.27
C LEU A 79 -10.49 4.18 10.84
N ALA A 80 -11.22 3.58 11.79
CA ALA A 80 -10.93 2.24 12.31
C ALA A 80 -11.14 1.12 11.26
N LEU A 81 -12.26 1.15 10.53
CA LEU A 81 -12.61 0.17 9.50
C LEU A 81 -11.69 0.24 8.27
N CYS A 82 -11.18 1.42 7.94
CA CYS A 82 -10.34 1.66 6.78
C CYS A 82 -8.84 1.40 7.06
N VAL A 83 -8.39 1.34 8.33
CA VAL A 83 -6.98 1.01 8.64
C VAL A 83 -6.58 -0.32 8.01
N MET A 84 -7.44 -1.35 8.13
CA MET A 84 -7.16 -2.69 7.59
C MET A 84 -6.93 -2.69 6.07
N PRO A 85 -7.91 -2.26 5.24
CA PRO A 85 -7.73 -2.26 3.78
C PRO A 85 -6.61 -1.32 3.33
N PHE A 86 -6.38 -0.20 4.02
CA PHE A 86 -5.27 0.70 3.73
C PHE A 86 -3.91 0.05 4.01
N GLY A 87 -3.74 -0.59 5.16
CA GLY A 87 -2.52 -1.31 5.49
C GLY A 87 -2.25 -2.43 4.50
N LEU A 88 -3.27 -3.22 4.16
CA LEU A 88 -3.16 -4.30 3.19
C LEU A 88 -2.78 -3.79 1.80
N LEU A 89 -3.46 -2.77 1.29
CA LEU A 89 -3.14 -2.20 -0.03
C LEU A 89 -1.78 -1.53 -0.06
N THR A 90 -1.34 -0.94 1.04
CA THR A 90 0.00 -0.37 1.16
C THR A 90 1.07 -1.46 1.08
N VAL A 91 0.88 -2.57 1.79
CA VAL A 91 1.82 -3.72 1.75
C VAL A 91 1.85 -4.35 0.36
N LEU A 92 0.70 -4.59 -0.25
CA LEU A 92 0.62 -5.10 -1.63
C LEU A 92 1.29 -4.13 -2.62
N GLY A 93 1.02 -2.83 -2.49
CA GLY A 93 1.65 -1.80 -3.31
C GLY A 93 3.17 -1.82 -3.19
N LEU A 94 3.69 -1.91 -1.96
CA LEU A 94 5.12 -1.97 -1.69
C LEU A 94 5.78 -3.24 -2.26
N LEU A 95 5.08 -4.38 -2.24
CA LEU A 95 5.57 -5.61 -2.86
C LEU A 95 5.66 -5.47 -4.39
N PHE A 96 4.66 -4.89 -5.04
CA PHE A 96 4.71 -4.62 -6.47
C PHE A 96 5.78 -3.61 -6.83
N ASP A 97 5.97 -2.57 -6.01
CA ASP A 97 7.08 -1.63 -6.15
C ASP A 97 8.45 -2.32 -6.07
N ALA A 98 8.63 -3.18 -5.07
CA ALA A 98 9.89 -3.92 -4.90
C ALA A 98 10.15 -4.85 -6.10
N ALA A 99 9.12 -5.55 -6.59
CA ALA A 99 9.24 -6.39 -7.77
C ALA A 99 9.61 -5.56 -9.02
N ALA A 100 8.95 -4.43 -9.24
CA ALA A 100 9.25 -3.53 -10.35
C ALA A 100 10.67 -2.93 -10.25
N LEU A 101 11.12 -2.59 -9.03
CA LEU A 101 12.48 -2.13 -8.79
C LEU A 101 13.50 -3.21 -9.16
N ILE A 102 13.28 -4.45 -8.71
CA ILE A 102 14.15 -5.60 -8.98
C ILE A 102 14.22 -5.88 -10.48
N ASP A 103 13.08 -5.89 -11.17
CA ASP A 103 13.02 -6.10 -12.62
C ASP A 103 13.84 -5.04 -13.38
N LYS A 104 13.71 -3.76 -12.99
CA LYS A 104 14.52 -2.69 -13.58
C LYS A 104 16.00 -2.79 -13.24
N PHE A 105 16.37 -3.24 -12.04
CA PHE A 105 17.78 -3.46 -11.68
C PHE A 105 18.41 -4.62 -12.45
N HIS A 106 17.62 -5.64 -12.82
CA HIS A 106 18.12 -6.72 -13.67
C HIS A 106 18.37 -6.27 -15.11
N LEU A 107 17.56 -5.34 -15.63
CA LEU A 107 17.68 -4.85 -17.00
C LEU A 107 18.73 -3.73 -17.15
N LEU A 108 18.90 -2.87 -16.15
CA LEU A 108 19.80 -1.72 -16.19
C LEU A 108 20.88 -1.85 -15.12
N SER A 109 22.15 -1.71 -15.53
CA SER A 109 23.26 -1.54 -14.58
C SER A 109 23.01 -0.32 -13.70
N SER A 110 23.40 -0.38 -12.42
CA SER A 110 23.07 0.64 -11.40
C SER A 110 23.46 2.08 -11.78
N SER A 111 24.51 2.25 -12.59
CA SER A 111 24.96 3.55 -13.09
C SER A 111 24.06 4.14 -14.19
N ALA A 112 23.34 3.30 -14.94
CA ALA A 112 22.43 3.73 -16.00
C ALA A 112 21.06 4.18 -15.47
N TYR A 113 20.70 3.79 -14.24
CA TYR A 113 19.37 4.00 -13.67
C TYR A 113 18.98 5.49 -13.51
N PHE A 114 19.98 6.34 -13.24
CA PHE A 114 19.80 7.80 -13.08
C PHE A 114 20.40 8.61 -14.23
N SER A 115 20.83 7.95 -15.32
CA SER A 115 21.39 8.66 -16.46
C SER A 115 20.29 9.13 -17.40
N VAL A 116 20.46 10.33 -17.95
CA VAL A 116 19.60 10.88 -19.00
C VAL A 116 20.02 10.37 -20.38
N ASN A 117 21.26 9.89 -20.51
CA ASN A 117 21.81 9.37 -21.75
C ASN A 117 22.40 7.98 -21.52
N CYS A 118 21.82 6.99 -22.20
CA CYS A 118 22.28 5.61 -22.22
C CYS A 118 22.25 5.13 -23.67
N PRO A 119 23.26 5.52 -24.48
CA PRO A 119 23.36 5.02 -25.83
C PRO A 119 23.62 3.50 -25.78
N GLN A 120 22.71 2.72 -26.35
CA GLN A 120 22.89 1.29 -26.57
C GLN A 120 22.84 0.99 -28.07
N PHE A 121 23.69 0.06 -28.50
CA PHE A 121 23.63 -0.48 -29.85
C PHE A 121 22.68 -1.67 -29.85
N VAL A 122 21.55 -1.52 -30.52
CA VAL A 122 20.59 -2.62 -30.72
C VAL A 122 20.67 -3.12 -32.16
N ASN A 123 20.72 -4.44 -32.30
CA ASN A 123 20.72 -5.10 -33.60
C ASN A 123 19.30 -5.12 -34.15
N VAL A 124 19.07 -4.39 -35.23
CA VAL A 124 17.80 -4.36 -35.94
C VAL A 124 17.90 -5.20 -37.20
N PHE A 125 16.94 -6.08 -37.41
CA PHE A 125 16.90 -6.92 -38.60
C PHE A 125 16.30 -6.12 -39.76
N VAL A 126 17.09 -5.91 -40.81
CA VAL A 126 16.69 -5.14 -41.98
C VAL A 126 16.40 -6.12 -43.12
N LEU A 127 15.14 -6.13 -43.58
CA LEU A 127 14.72 -7.00 -44.68
C LEU A 127 15.29 -6.55 -46.03
N ASN A 128 15.52 -7.51 -46.91
CA ASN A 128 15.86 -7.29 -48.32
C ASN A 128 14.86 -6.31 -48.99
N GLY A 129 15.38 -5.40 -49.81
CA GLY A 129 14.58 -4.44 -50.57
C GLY A 129 14.25 -3.14 -49.82
N THR A 130 14.66 -3.01 -48.56
CA THR A 130 14.57 -1.75 -47.82
C THR A 130 15.54 -0.70 -48.40
N PRO A 131 15.09 0.54 -48.61
CA PRO A 131 15.96 1.63 -49.06
C PRO A 131 16.78 2.18 -47.89
N VAL A 132 18.10 2.23 -48.04
CA VAL A 132 19.02 2.83 -47.08
C VAL A 132 19.78 3.96 -47.75
N ILE A 133 19.87 5.09 -47.06
CA ILE A 133 20.57 6.27 -47.51
C ILE A 133 22.00 6.17 -47.01
N TYR A 134 22.96 6.08 -47.93
CA TYR A 134 24.39 6.11 -47.62
C TYR A 134 25.04 7.19 -48.48
N HIS A 135 25.73 8.16 -47.85
CA HIS A 135 26.43 9.23 -48.57
C HIS A 135 25.56 9.96 -49.62
N SER A 136 24.31 10.27 -49.26
CA SER A 136 23.35 10.99 -50.14
C SER A 136 22.84 10.21 -51.35
N ALA A 137 23.20 8.93 -51.50
CA ALA A 137 22.67 8.02 -52.51
C ALA A 137 21.76 6.97 -51.86
N LEU A 138 20.74 6.56 -52.62
CA LEU A 138 19.69 5.66 -52.16
C LEU A 138 20.01 4.24 -52.66
N TYR A 139 20.42 3.37 -51.74
CA TYR A 139 20.76 1.98 -52.03
C TYR A 139 19.64 1.07 -51.56
N LYS A 140 19.34 0.01 -52.32
CA LYS A 140 18.49 -1.07 -51.85
C LYS A 140 19.35 -2.20 -51.33
N LEU A 141 19.04 -2.71 -50.15
CA LEU A 141 19.71 -3.90 -49.64
C LEU A 141 19.37 -5.10 -50.50
N MET A 142 20.40 -5.83 -50.93
CA MET A 142 20.30 -7.05 -51.76
C MET A 142 20.04 -8.31 -50.92
N THR A 143 20.39 -8.27 -49.64
CA THR A 143 20.30 -9.38 -48.71
C THR A 143 19.73 -8.91 -47.38
N ASN A 144 19.16 -9.83 -46.60
CA ASN A 144 18.80 -9.55 -45.22
C ASN A 144 20.08 -9.28 -44.43
N THR A 145 20.15 -8.17 -43.72
CA THR A 145 21.31 -7.80 -42.90
C THR A 145 20.86 -7.30 -41.54
N THR A 146 21.68 -7.54 -40.53
CA THR A 146 21.53 -6.90 -39.22
C THR A 146 22.27 -5.57 -39.22
N ALA A 147 21.59 -4.49 -38.86
CA ALA A 147 22.20 -3.18 -38.69
C ALA A 147 22.22 -2.83 -37.20
N GLU A 148 23.33 -2.26 -36.74
CA GLU A 148 23.42 -1.68 -35.39
C GLU A 148 22.77 -0.29 -35.42
N GLN A 149 21.65 -0.14 -34.71
CA GLN A 149 21.04 1.14 -34.49
C GLN A 149 21.42 1.65 -33.11
N LEU A 150 21.92 2.88 -33.04
CA LEU A 150 22.11 3.56 -31.76
C LEU A 150 20.74 4.02 -31.26
N VAL A 151 20.26 3.41 -30.19
CA VAL A 151 19.02 3.81 -29.52
C VAL A 151 19.39 4.35 -28.14
N ASN A 152 18.76 5.46 -27.76
CA ASN A 152 18.90 6.01 -26.42
C ASN A 152 17.70 5.53 -25.59
N ASP A 153 17.91 4.47 -24.83
CA ASP A 153 16.86 3.90 -23.97
C ASP A 153 16.59 4.77 -22.73
N CYS A 154 17.53 5.65 -22.40
CA CYS A 154 17.34 6.64 -21.35
C CYS A 154 16.75 7.93 -21.94
N SER A 155 15.68 8.39 -21.31
CA SER A 155 15.00 9.63 -21.63
C SER A 155 14.63 10.34 -20.34
N VAL A 156 14.35 11.65 -20.42
CA VAL A 156 13.92 12.43 -19.24
C VAL A 156 12.65 11.82 -18.62
N SER A 157 11.73 11.30 -19.43
CA SER A 157 10.54 10.60 -18.94
C SER A 157 10.89 9.30 -18.21
N SER A 158 11.86 8.52 -18.73
CA SER A 158 12.36 7.32 -18.05
C SER A 158 13.01 7.65 -16.69
N LEU A 159 13.83 8.70 -16.64
CA LEU A 159 14.44 9.18 -15.40
C LEU A 159 13.38 9.60 -14.38
N VAL A 160 12.38 10.37 -14.81
CA VAL A 160 11.26 10.79 -13.94
C VAL A 160 10.50 9.57 -13.42
N GLY A 161 10.25 8.57 -14.25
CA GLY A 161 9.62 7.31 -13.83
C GLY A 161 10.44 6.53 -12.81
N ASN A 162 11.76 6.48 -12.98
CA ASN A 162 12.68 5.83 -12.06
C ASN A 162 12.72 6.55 -10.69
N ILE A 163 12.81 7.88 -10.69
CA ILE A 163 12.74 8.68 -9.46
C ILE A 163 11.37 8.51 -8.78
N ALA A 164 10.29 8.56 -9.55
CA ALA A 164 8.94 8.38 -9.04
C ALA A 164 8.76 7.03 -8.35
N LEU A 165 9.32 5.95 -8.93
CA LEU A 165 9.30 4.60 -8.34
C LEU A 165 10.06 4.56 -7.00
N VAL A 166 11.25 5.16 -6.91
CA VAL A 166 12.01 5.23 -5.65
C VAL A 166 11.23 6.01 -4.58
N VAL A 167 10.68 7.17 -4.94
CA VAL A 167 9.84 7.97 -4.03
C VAL A 167 8.60 7.18 -3.60
N ARG A 168 8.01 6.39 -4.51
CA ARG A 168 6.86 5.54 -4.20
C ARG A 168 7.18 4.47 -3.16
N ILE A 169 8.34 3.83 -3.26
CA ILE A 169 8.83 2.88 -2.25
C ILE A 169 8.95 3.57 -0.89
N VAL A 170 9.56 4.75 -0.84
CA VAL A 170 9.70 5.52 0.41
C VAL A 170 8.32 5.85 1.00
N LEU A 171 7.37 6.32 0.18
CA LEU A 171 5.99 6.55 0.61
C LEU A 171 5.29 5.27 1.06
N GLY A 172 5.56 4.14 0.42
CA GLY A 172 5.04 2.81 0.80
C GLY A 172 5.52 2.37 2.17
N VAL A 173 6.81 2.52 2.45
CA VAL A 173 7.39 2.22 3.78
C VAL A 173 6.79 3.14 4.85
N LEU A 174 6.71 4.46 4.58
CA LEU A 174 6.12 5.41 5.53
C LEU A 174 4.63 5.10 5.79
N SER A 175 3.88 4.79 4.74
CA SER A 175 2.46 4.41 4.84
C SER A 175 2.28 3.10 5.60
N MET A 176 3.18 2.13 5.41
CA MET A 176 3.17 0.88 6.15
C MET A 176 3.43 1.11 7.63
N VAL A 177 4.41 1.95 7.98
CA VAL A 177 4.68 2.33 9.37
C VAL A 177 3.47 3.01 10.00
N VAL A 178 2.85 3.98 9.30
CA VAL A 178 1.63 4.65 9.78
C VAL A 178 0.48 3.65 9.96
N ALA A 179 0.26 2.77 8.98
CA ALA A 179 -0.77 1.73 9.05
C ALA A 179 -0.55 0.78 10.25
N LEU A 180 0.68 0.33 10.49
CA LEU A 180 1.02 -0.52 11.64
C LEU A 180 0.78 0.20 12.97
N ARG A 181 1.13 1.48 13.06
CA ARG A 181 0.89 2.29 14.27
C ARG A 181 -0.61 2.49 14.52
N MET A 182 -1.38 2.83 13.48
CA MET A 182 -2.84 2.96 13.58
C MET A 182 -3.49 1.61 13.95
N TRP A 183 -3.02 0.51 13.34
CA TRP A 183 -3.49 -0.84 13.63
C TRP A 183 -3.24 -1.23 15.09
N ALA A 184 -2.06 -0.93 15.63
CA ALA A 184 -1.75 -1.18 17.03
C ALA A 184 -2.67 -0.41 17.99
N VAL A 185 -3.03 0.84 17.67
CA VAL A 185 -3.99 1.61 18.48
C VAL A 185 -5.39 0.98 18.40
N VAL A 186 -5.84 0.59 17.20
CA VAL A 186 -7.13 -0.09 17.02
C VAL A 186 -7.20 -1.38 17.84
N LEU A 187 -6.15 -2.20 17.84
CA LEU A 187 -6.08 -3.43 18.62
C LEU A 187 -6.11 -3.18 20.13
N ARG A 188 -5.50 -2.10 20.62
CA ARG A 188 -5.53 -1.73 22.05
C ARG A 188 -6.87 -1.17 22.51
N SER A 189 -7.62 -0.56 21.59
CA SER A 189 -8.96 -0.03 21.88
C SER A 189 -10.08 -1.08 21.77
N ALA A 190 -9.78 -2.29 21.29
CA ALA A 190 -10.77 -3.34 21.21
C ALA A 190 -11.12 -3.82 22.63
N PRO A 191 -12.42 -3.90 23.01
CA PRO A 191 -12.81 -4.39 24.32
C PRO A 191 -12.29 -5.82 24.51
N GLU A 192 -11.68 -6.10 25.66
CA GLU A 192 -11.15 -7.43 26.05
C GLU A 192 -12.25 -8.49 26.25
N GLU A 193 -13.47 -8.23 25.80
CA GLU A 193 -14.64 -9.09 25.97
C GLU A 193 -14.48 -10.39 25.15
N GLY A 194 -13.81 -11.35 25.79
CA GLY A 194 -13.81 -12.80 25.59
C GLY A 194 -14.36 -13.31 24.26
N GLY A 195 -13.51 -13.46 23.25
CA GLY A 195 -13.94 -14.13 22.02
C GLY A 195 -12.88 -14.22 20.93
N GLN A 196 -11.99 -15.20 21.03
CA GLN A 196 -11.38 -15.94 19.91
C GLN A 196 -10.52 -15.19 18.85
N PHE A 197 -10.35 -13.86 18.92
CA PHE A 197 -9.39 -13.12 18.07
C PHE A 197 -8.06 -12.78 18.78
N GLY A 198 -7.89 -13.19 20.04
CA GLY A 198 -6.69 -12.93 20.86
C GLY A 198 -5.37 -13.53 20.37
N GLY A 199 -5.38 -14.36 19.31
CA GLY A 199 -4.16 -14.97 18.77
C GLY A 199 -3.25 -14.01 18.00
N PHE A 200 -3.80 -12.95 17.39
CA PHE A 200 -2.99 -12.05 16.53
C PHE A 200 -2.42 -10.84 17.29
N GLY A 201 -3.08 -10.40 18.35
CA GLY A 201 -2.61 -9.30 19.21
C GLY A 201 -1.36 -9.65 20.03
N GLY A 202 -1.23 -10.92 20.45
CA GLY A 202 -0.08 -11.40 21.23
C GLY A 202 1.24 -11.48 20.44
N LEU A 203 1.17 -11.72 19.12
CA LEU A 203 2.38 -11.90 18.30
C LEU A 203 3.06 -10.56 17.97
N LEU A 204 2.30 -9.47 17.83
CA LEU A 204 2.82 -8.12 17.51
C LEU A 204 2.96 -7.21 18.73
N GLY A 205 2.27 -7.51 19.84
CA GLY A 205 2.40 -6.78 21.11
C GLY A 205 3.72 -7.05 21.86
N GLY A 206 4.39 -8.17 21.58
CA GLY A 206 5.61 -8.59 22.31
C GLY A 206 6.93 -7.99 21.83
N MET A 207 6.95 -7.26 20.70
CA MET A 207 8.20 -6.84 20.06
C MET A 207 8.60 -5.37 20.32
N GLY A 208 7.82 -4.63 21.12
CA GLY A 208 8.03 -3.20 21.35
C GLY A 208 7.85 -2.70 22.78
N ALA A 209 7.59 -3.57 23.74
CA ALA A 209 7.51 -3.21 25.16
C ALA A 209 8.84 -3.54 25.88
N GLY A 210 9.90 -2.84 25.48
CA GLY A 210 11.09 -2.69 26.33
C GLY A 210 10.84 -1.56 27.31
N GLY A 211 10.43 -1.89 28.54
CA GLY A 211 10.13 -0.91 29.57
C GLY A 211 9.60 -1.53 30.85
N GLU A 212 10.54 -1.97 31.68
CA GLU A 212 10.56 -1.89 33.15
C GLU A 212 9.37 -2.41 34.00
N ASN A 213 9.72 -3.40 34.83
CA ASN A 213 9.39 -3.54 36.25
C ASN A 213 7.92 -3.63 36.73
N GLY A 214 7.70 -4.70 37.49
CA GLY A 214 6.59 -4.89 38.42
C GLY A 214 5.85 -6.17 38.07
N GLY A 215 6.04 -7.29 38.75
CA GLY A 215 6.16 -7.46 40.19
C GLY A 215 5.16 -8.55 40.55
N GLY A 216 5.63 -9.59 41.22
CA GLY A 216 4.91 -10.86 41.38
C GLY A 216 3.53 -10.76 42.02
N GLY A 217 2.70 -11.72 41.66
CA GLY A 217 1.40 -11.99 42.26
C GLY A 217 1.08 -13.47 42.12
N ASP A 218 1.89 -14.30 42.76
CA ASP A 218 1.53 -15.67 43.10
C ASP A 218 0.36 -15.63 44.08
N GLY A 219 -0.72 -16.32 43.76
CA GLY A 219 -1.96 -16.26 44.54
C GLY A 219 -2.91 -17.39 44.17
N THR A 220 -2.44 -18.63 44.34
CA THR A 220 -3.27 -19.83 44.43
C THR A 220 -4.37 -19.66 45.48
N GLY A 221 -5.62 -19.91 45.09
CA GLY A 221 -6.75 -19.78 46.01
C GLY A 221 -8.05 -20.35 45.43
N ALA A 222 -8.10 -21.67 45.31
CA ALA A 222 -9.36 -22.39 45.11
C ALA A 222 -10.22 -22.31 46.39
N ALA A 223 -11.44 -21.78 46.29
CA ALA A 223 -12.58 -22.16 47.13
C ALA A 223 -13.89 -21.70 46.47
N ALA A 224 -14.78 -22.66 46.22
CA ALA A 224 -16.15 -22.48 45.75
C ALA A 224 -17.10 -22.06 46.93
N PRO A 225 -18.42 -22.17 46.77
CA PRO A 225 -19.37 -21.12 46.38
C PRO A 225 -20.21 -20.62 47.57
N GLN A 226 -20.72 -19.37 47.52
CA GLN A 226 -21.76 -18.92 48.46
C GLN A 226 -23.03 -18.42 47.76
N ARG A 227 -24.06 -19.19 48.03
CA ARG A 227 -25.49 -19.02 47.87
C ARG A 227 -25.99 -18.02 48.93
N ALA A 228 -26.57 -16.89 48.52
CA ALA A 228 -27.47 -16.04 49.31
C ALA A 228 -28.46 -15.43 48.30
N THR A 229 -29.70 -15.91 48.15
CA THR A 229 -30.88 -15.73 49.01
C THR A 229 -31.23 -14.26 49.27
N GLN A 230 -32.49 -13.91 48.96
CA GLN A 230 -33.24 -12.67 49.22
C GLN A 230 -33.21 -11.66 48.05
N GLY A 231 -34.34 -11.13 47.54
CA GLY A 231 -35.67 -11.03 48.11
C GLY A 231 -36.78 -10.92 47.06
N PHE A 232 -37.90 -11.54 47.42
CA PHE A 232 -39.24 -11.41 46.88
C PHE A 232 -39.77 -9.99 47.17
N GLN A 233 -40.30 -9.28 46.17
CA GLN A 233 -41.17 -8.12 46.39
C GLN A 233 -42.52 -8.36 45.70
N PRO A 234 -43.65 -8.35 46.45
CA PRO A 234 -44.98 -8.31 45.86
C PRO A 234 -45.56 -6.89 45.86
N PHE A 235 -46.29 -6.60 44.78
CA PHE A 235 -47.36 -5.61 44.59
C PHE A 235 -47.10 -4.12 44.88
N ARG A 236 -47.22 -3.33 43.80
CA ARG A 236 -48.32 -2.36 43.68
C ARG A 236 -48.84 -2.30 42.26
#